data_AF-A0A2E4KJP5-F1
#
_entry.id   AF-A0A2E4KJP5-F1
#
_cell.length_a   1.000
_cell.length_b   1.000
_cell.length_c   1.000
_cell.angle_alpha   90.00
_cell.angle_beta   90.00
_cell.angle_gamma   90.00
#
_symmetry.space_group_name_H-M   'P 1'
#
loop_
_entity.id
_entity.type
_entity.pdbx_description
1 polymer ?
#
loop_
_entity_poly.entity_id
_entity_poly.type
_entity_poly.pdbx_seq_one_letter_code
_entity_poly.pdbx_strand_id
1 'polypeptide(L)' 'MEAAIQATNMDDDIIEFVIAQDRKYSMDHLWFQQKDQKLMIGVSEFLRVEIGDVLRVILPQAET' A
#
# COMPACT_ATOMS: atom_id res chain seq x y z
N MET A 1 36.09 -26.03 -18.16
CA MET A 1 35.47 -24.84 -18.75
C MET A 1 34.00 -24.87 -18.34
N GLU A 2 33.74 -24.49 -17.09
CA GLU A 2 32.39 -24.40 -16.54
C GLU A 2 31.82 -23.06 -16.97
N ALA A 3 30.80 -23.10 -17.82
CA ALA A 3 30.03 -21.92 -18.16
C ALA A 3 29.23 -21.53 -16.92
N ALA A 4 29.63 -20.43 -16.28
CA ALA A 4 28.82 -19.77 -15.27
C ALA A 4 27.47 -19.46 -15.92
N ILE A 5 26.41 -20.08 -15.40
CA ILE A 5 25.05 -19.64 -15.64
C ILE A 5 25.02 -18.22 -15.08
N GLN A 6 25.14 -17.24 -15.96
CA GLN A 6 24.93 -15.85 -15.61
C GLN A 6 23.45 -15.73 -15.30
N ALA A 7 23.12 -15.90 -14.02
CA ALA A 7 21.84 -15.48 -13.47
C ALA A 7 21.71 -14.00 -13.86
N THR A 8 20.85 -13.73 -14.82
CA THR A 8 20.46 -12.39 -15.19
C THR A 8 19.85 -11.78 -13.93
N ASN A 9 20.55 -10.80 -13.34
CA ASN A 9 20.04 -9.98 -12.25
C ASN A 9 18.71 -9.35 -12.69
N MET A 10 17.62 -10.05 -12.41
CA MET A 10 16.31 -9.45 -12.23
C MET A 10 16.15 -9.35 -10.73
N ASP A 11 16.89 -8.41 -10.14
CA ASP A 11 16.56 -7.88 -8.82
C ASP A 11 15.27 -7.07 -9.04
N ASP A 12 14.14 -7.77 -9.21
CA ASP A 12 12.82 -7.20 -8.95
C ASP A 12 12.87 -6.81 -7.47
N ASP A 13 13.02 -5.51 -7.20
CA ASP A 13 13.05 -4.97 -5.84
C ASP A 13 11.83 -5.49 -5.08
N ILE A 14 12.03 -6.49 -4.22
CA ILE A 14 10.95 -7.02 -3.37
C ILE A 14 10.66 -5.93 -2.35
N ILE A 15 9.57 -5.19 -2.58
CA ILE A 15 9.11 -4.16 -1.67
C ILE A 15 8.22 -4.83 -0.62
N GLU A 16 8.75 -4.98 0.60
CA GLU A 16 7.99 -5.47 1.75
C GLU A 16 7.06 -4.38 2.29
N PHE A 17 5.83 -4.75 2.63
CA PHE A 17 4.87 -3.87 3.30
C PHE A 17 4.19 -4.59 4.45
N VAL A 18 3.70 -3.83 5.43
CA VAL A 18 3.07 -4.36 6.64
C VAL A 18 1.57 -4.10 6.59
N ILE A 19 0.79 -5.12 6.90
CA ILE A 19 -0.67 -5.01 7.07
C ILE A 19 -0.98 -4.88 8.56
N ALA A 20 -1.54 -3.74 8.95
CA ALA A 20 -2.00 -3.53 10.32
C ALA A 20 -3.21 -4.42 10.62
N GLN A 21 -3.14 -5.20 11.71
CA GLN A 21 -4.16 -6.20 12.06
C GLN A 21 -5.43 -5.60 12.69
N ASP A 22 -5.39 -4.35 13.15
CA ASP A 22 -6.47 -3.64 13.82
C ASP A 22 -7.40 -2.87 12.86
N ARG A 23 -7.36 -3.22 11.57
CA ARG A 23 -8.07 -2.54 10.49
C ARG A 23 -8.89 -3.51 9.65
N LYS A 24 -10.00 -3.04 9.11
CA LYS A 24 -10.76 -3.74 8.06
C LYS A 24 -10.31 -3.21 6.70
N TYR A 25 -10.24 -4.08 5.69
CA TYR A 25 -9.76 -3.72 4.36
C TYR A 25 -10.83 -3.95 3.29
N SER A 26 -10.86 -3.11 2.25
CA SER A 26 -11.64 -3.37 1.03
C SER A 26 -10.77 -3.98 -0.06
N MET A 27 -11.41 -4.53 -1.09
CA MET A 27 -10.74 -4.96 -2.31
C MET A 27 -10.17 -3.77 -3.11
N ASP A 28 -10.69 -2.56 -2.89
CA ASP A 28 -10.21 -1.33 -3.52
C ASP A 28 -9.03 -0.69 -2.78
N HIS A 29 -8.27 -1.50 -2.02
CA HIS A 29 -7.05 -1.08 -1.31
C HIS A 29 -7.27 0.03 -0.27
N LEU A 30 -8.46 0.12 0.33
CA LEU A 30 -8.75 1.01 1.45
C LEU A 30 -8.70 0.25 2.78
N TRP A 31 -8.35 0.95 3.85
CA TRP A 31 -8.52 0.47 5.21
C TRP A 31 -9.48 1.36 5.99
N PHE A 32 -10.17 0.73 6.93
CA PHE A 32 -11.15 1.34 7.81
C PHE A 32 -10.80 1.01 9.25
N GLN A 33 -10.83 2.02 10.11
CA GLN A 33 -10.62 1.84 11.54
C GLN A 33 -11.62 2.70 12.32
N GLN A 34 -12.42 2.04 13.17
CA GLN A 34 -13.26 2.76 14.11
C GLN A 34 -12.39 3.24 15.28
N LYS A 35 -12.38 4.54 15.52
CA LYS A 35 -11.72 5.14 16.69
C LYS A 35 -12.69 6.08 17.37
N ASP A 36 -13.09 5.73 18.60
CA ASP A 36 -14.12 6.45 19.35
C ASP A 36 -15.43 6.54 18.53
N GLN A 37 -15.97 7.75 18.35
CA GLN A 37 -17.15 8.02 17.52
C GLN A 37 -16.82 8.39 16.07
N LYS A 38 -15.57 8.20 15.64
CA LYS A 38 -15.12 8.55 14.28
C LYS A 38 -14.71 7.30 13.51
N LEU A 39 -15.11 7.26 12.24
CA LEU A 39 -14.61 6.27 11.28
C LEU A 39 -13.42 6.89 10.54
N MET A 40 -12.24 6.31 10.75
CA MET A 40 -11.04 6.67 10.00
C MET A 40 -10.97 5.81 8.74
N ILE A 41 -10.71 6.45 7.60
CA ILE A 41 -10.56 5.80 6.30
C ILE A 41 -9.20 6.22 5.73
N GLY A 42 -8.48 5.28 5.14
CA GLY A 42 -7.23 5.56 4.45
C GLY A 42 -6.93 4.55 3.35
N VAL A 43 -5.80 4.75 2.67
CA VAL A 43 -5.29 3.83 1.63
C VAL A 43 -4.31 2.83 2.26
N SER A 44 -4.32 1.60 1.75
CA SER A 44 -3.40 0.54 2.17
C SER A 44 -1.96 0.82 1.71
N GLU A 45 -0.99 0.31 2.45
CA GLU A 45 0.44 0.41 2.10
C GLU A 45 0.76 -0.22 0.74
N PHE A 46 0.00 -1.24 0.33
CA PHE A 46 0.12 -1.88 -0.97
C PHE A 46 0.02 -0.87 -2.13
N LEU A 47 -0.87 0.12 -2.02
CA LEU A 47 -1.04 1.15 -3.05
C LEU A 47 0.28 1.90 -3.25
N ARG A 48 0.99 2.26 -2.17
CA ARG A 48 2.28 2.95 -2.28
C ARG A 48 3.35 2.11 -2.97
N VAL A 49 3.31 0.79 -2.78
CA VAL A 49 4.21 -0.13 -3.48
C VAL A 49 3.92 -0.18 -4.98
N GLU A 50 2.63 -0.19 -5.34
CA GLU A 50 2.21 -0.32 -6.74
C GLU A 50 2.34 0.99 -7.55
N ILE A 51 1.94 2.13 -6.98
CA ILE A 51 1.93 3.42 -7.67
C ILE A 51 3.13 4.33 -7.33
N GLY A 52 3.92 3.97 -6.32
CA GLY A 52 5.02 4.78 -5.83
C GLY A 52 4.55 5.94 -4.93
N ASP A 53 5.30 7.05 -4.95
CA ASP A 53 5.06 8.17 -4.05
C ASP A 53 3.77 8.95 -4.38
N VAL A 54 2.96 9.20 -3.35
CA VAL A 54 1.72 9.96 -3.47
C VAL A 54 2.02 11.45 -3.56
N LEU A 55 1.83 12.04 -4.73
CA LEU A 55 2.08 13.47 -4.98
C LEU A 55 0.91 14.38 -4.55
N ARG A 56 -0.32 13.91 -4.68
CA ARG A 56 -1.53 14.71 -4.43
C ARG A 56 -2.69 13.84 -3.97
N VAL A 57 -3.42 14.34 -2.97
CA VAL A 57 -4.68 13.76 -2.49
C VAL A 57 -5.77 14.82 -2.59
N ILE A 58 -6.93 14.46 -3.13
CA ILE A 58 -8.13 15.30 -3.18
C ILE A 58 -9.18 14.65 -2.29
N LEU A 59 -9.56 15.33 -1.22
CA LEU A 59 -10.59 14.85 -0.30
C LEU A 59 -11.90 15.61 -0.54
N PRO A 60 -13.05 14.95 -0.35
CA PRO A 60 -14.33 15.64 -0.39
C PRO A 60 -14.38 16.70 0.71
N GLN A 61 -15.04 17.82 0.42
CA GLN A 61 -15.36 18.81 1.45
C GLN A 61 -16.36 18.17 2.42
N ALA A 62 -16.13 18.34 3.72
CA ALA A 62 -17.14 17.95 4.71
C ALA A 62 -18.37 18.83 4.46
N GLU A 63 -19.53 18.20 4.21
CA GLU A 63 -20.79 18.93 4.23
C GLU A 63 -20.96 19.47 5.67
N THR A 64 -21.11 20.80 5.77
CA THR A 64 -21.21 21.54 7.04
C THR A 64 -22.60 21.41 7.64
#